data_AF-A0A4Y9IGT6-F1
#
_entry.id   AF-A0A4Y9IGT6-F1
#
_cell.length_a   1.000
_cell.length_b   1.000
_cell.length_c   1.000
_cell.angle_alpha   90.00
_cell.angle_beta   90.00
_cell.angle_gamma   90.00
#
_symmetry.space_group_name_H-M   'P 1'
#
loop_
_entity.id
_entity.type
_entity.pdbx_description
1 polymer ?
#
loop_
_entity_poly.entity_id
_entity_poly.type
_entity_poly.pdbx_seq_one_letter_code
_entity_poly.pdbx_strand_id
1 'polypeptide(L)'
;IEPEVNINAKDKEEIEDILTEEIAKELDKLNDDQFVMLKLTIPTKPNQYKSLIEHPNVIRVVALSGGYSRDKANELLKENEGLIASFSRALVTDLFAGQSKEEFDKGLADAVESIYYASVNKN
;
A
#
# COMPACT_ATOMS: atom_id res chain seq x y z
N ILE A 1 4.61 -4.28 10.14
CA ILE A 1 5.83 -4.88 9.57
C ILE A 1 5.91 -4.44 8.12
N GLU A 2 7.08 -3.96 7.65
CA GLU A 2 7.23 -3.37 6.31
C GLU A 2 8.34 -4.07 5.50
N PRO A 3 8.09 -5.29 4.97
CA PRO A 3 9.01 -5.96 4.06
C PRO A 3 8.80 -5.44 2.63
N GLU A 4 9.42 -4.29 2.31
CA GLU A 4 9.34 -3.67 0.99
C GLU A 4 10.04 -4.52 -0.10
N VAL A 5 9.32 -4.79 -1.19
CA VAL A 5 9.90 -5.28 -2.45
C VAL A 5 10.17 -4.08 -3.36
N ASN A 6 11.40 -3.98 -3.87
CA ASN A 6 11.77 -2.90 -4.77
C ASN A 6 10.96 -2.97 -6.07
N ILE A 7 10.28 -1.88 -6.44
CA ILE A 7 9.44 -1.81 -7.65
C ILE A 7 10.21 -2.03 -8.96
N ASN A 8 11.53 -1.91 -8.95
CA ASN A 8 12.41 -2.10 -10.11
C ASN A 8 13.15 -3.45 -10.09
N ALA A 9 12.85 -4.34 -9.13
CA ALA A 9 13.40 -5.68 -9.13
C ALA A 9 12.97 -6.41 -10.42
N LYS A 10 13.91 -7.09 -11.08
CA LYS A 10 13.63 -7.84 -12.32
C LYS A 10 12.64 -8.98 -12.08
N ASP A 11 12.78 -9.60 -10.91
CA ASP A 11 12.03 -10.79 -10.50
C ASP A 11 10.99 -10.39 -9.42
N LYS A 12 10.40 -9.19 -9.55
CA LYS A 12 9.51 -8.60 -8.53
C LYS A 12 8.32 -9.52 -8.22
N GLU A 13 7.72 -10.10 -9.25
CA GLU A 13 6.56 -10.99 -9.10
C GLU A 13 6.92 -12.25 -8.32
N GLU A 14 8.05 -12.89 -8.65
CA GLU A 14 8.53 -14.08 -7.96
C GLU A 14 8.93 -13.78 -6.51
N ILE A 15 9.54 -12.62 -6.25
CA ILE A 15 9.85 -12.17 -4.88
C ILE A 15 8.56 -11.96 -4.08
N GLU A 16 7.51 -11.40 -4.71
CA GLU A 16 6.21 -11.20 -4.07
C GLU A 16 5.49 -12.51 -3.78
N ASP A 17 5.60 -13.50 -4.66
CA ASP A 17 5.08 -14.86 -4.45
C ASP A 17 5.72 -15.48 -3.20
N ILE A 18 7.06 -15.51 -3.14
CA ILE A 18 7.82 -16.02 -1.98
C ILE A 18 7.47 -15.24 -0.71
N LEU A 19 7.45 -13.91 -0.78
CA LEU A 19 7.15 -13.07 0.38
C LEU A 19 5.75 -13.34 0.92
N THR A 20 4.76 -13.51 0.05
CA THR A 20 3.37 -13.79 0.45
C THR A 20 3.29 -15.13 1.17
N GLU A 21 3.92 -16.17 0.62
CA GLU A 21 3.96 -17.51 1.23
C GLU A 21 4.65 -17.49 2.60
N GLU A 22 5.80 -16.83 2.73
CA GLU A 22 6.55 -16.79 3.99
C GLU A 22 5.82 -15.95 5.05
N ILE A 23 5.18 -14.83 4.67
CA ILE A 23 4.35 -14.07 5.61
C ILE A 23 3.19 -14.95 6.10
N ALA A 24 2.48 -15.65 5.22
CA ALA A 24 1.37 -16.52 5.63
C ALA A 24 1.82 -17.59 6.65
N LYS A 25 2.97 -18.24 6.40
CA LYS A 25 3.54 -19.23 7.33
C LYS A 25 3.87 -18.64 8.70
N GLU A 26 4.36 -17.41 8.77
CA GLU A 26 4.65 -16.76 10.06
C GLU A 26 3.38 -16.27 10.76
N LEU A 27 2.35 -15.86 10.00
CA LEU A 27 1.04 -15.49 10.54
C LEU A 27 0.34 -16.70 11.19
N ASP A 28 0.41 -17.89 10.57
CA ASP A 28 -0.17 -19.13 11.11
C ASP A 28 0.43 -19.58 12.45
N LYS A 29 1.59 -19.02 12.85
CA LYS A 29 2.24 -19.31 14.14
C LYS A 29 1.83 -18.34 15.25
N LEU A 30 1.12 -17.27 14.92
CA LEU A 30 0.66 -16.29 15.90
C LEU A 30 -0.47 -16.89 16.73
N ASN A 31 -0.47 -16.58 18.02
CA ASN A 31 -1.62 -16.87 18.88
C ASN A 31 -2.78 -15.93 18.51
N ASP A 32 -4.02 -16.32 18.85
CA ASP A 32 -5.25 -15.57 18.54
C ASP A 32 -5.28 -14.14 19.11
N ASP A 33 -4.45 -13.83 20.11
CA ASP A 33 -4.33 -12.49 20.72
C ASP A 33 -3.18 -11.65 20.14
N GLN A 34 -2.42 -12.20 19.19
CA GLN A 34 -1.31 -11.53 18.53
C GLN A 34 -1.75 -11.01 17.17
N PHE A 35 -1.81 -9.68 17.06
CA PHE A 35 -2.26 -9.01 15.85
C PHE A 35 -1.15 -8.20 15.20
N VAL A 36 -1.13 -8.19 13.87
CA VAL A 36 -0.17 -7.41 13.09
C VAL A 36 -0.86 -6.56 12.02
N MET A 37 -0.15 -5.52 11.59
CA MET A 37 -0.41 -4.82 10.34
C MET A 37 0.77 -5.01 9.40
N LEU A 38 0.47 -5.20 8.13
CA LEU A 38 1.48 -5.37 7.08
C LEU A 38 1.49 -4.13 6.20
N LYS A 39 2.68 -3.61 5.90
CA LYS A 39 2.89 -2.54 4.94
C LYS A 39 3.72 -3.08 3.79
N LEU A 40 3.09 -3.30 2.64
CA LEU A 40 3.70 -4.02 1.51
C LEU A 40 3.79 -3.11 0.29
N THR A 41 4.69 -3.43 -0.64
CA THR A 41 4.71 -2.82 -1.98
C THR A 41 3.40 -3.17 -2.70
N ILE A 42 2.85 -2.30 -3.55
CA ILE A 42 1.67 -2.66 -4.37
C ILE A 42 2.07 -3.84 -5.29
N PRO A 43 1.31 -4.95 -5.26
CA PRO A 43 1.75 -6.19 -5.92
C PRO A 43 1.69 -6.07 -7.45
N THR A 44 2.51 -6.87 -8.13
CA THR A 44 2.52 -6.97 -9.59
C THR A 44 1.23 -7.62 -10.10
N LYS A 45 0.81 -8.71 -9.45
CA LYS A 45 -0.47 -9.39 -9.69
C LYS A 45 -1.58 -8.74 -8.84
N PRO A 46 -2.68 -8.26 -9.45
CA PRO A 46 -3.85 -7.81 -8.69
C PRO A 46 -4.32 -8.87 -7.68
N ASN A 47 -4.62 -8.43 -6.46
CA ASN A 47 -5.10 -9.26 -5.36
C ASN A 47 -4.12 -10.33 -4.83
N GLN A 48 -2.83 -10.23 -5.12
CA GLN A 48 -1.80 -11.14 -4.59
C GLN A 48 -1.88 -11.33 -3.07
N TYR A 49 -2.16 -10.26 -2.32
CA TYR A 49 -2.18 -10.27 -0.85
C TYR A 49 -3.57 -10.51 -0.25
N LYS A 50 -4.56 -10.94 -1.04
CA LYS A 50 -5.93 -11.12 -0.55
C LYS A 50 -6.01 -12.11 0.62
N SER A 51 -5.28 -13.22 0.54
CA SER A 51 -5.21 -14.20 1.63
C SER A 51 -4.62 -13.60 2.92
N LEU A 52 -3.62 -12.72 2.80
CA LEU A 52 -3.04 -12.02 3.96
C LEU A 52 -4.02 -11.01 4.56
N ILE A 53 -4.81 -10.33 3.72
CA ILE A 53 -5.85 -9.38 4.15
C ILE A 53 -6.95 -10.10 4.93
N GLU A 54 -7.31 -11.31 4.52
CA GLU A 54 -8.38 -12.12 5.12
C GLU A 54 -7.91 -12.91 6.36
N HIS A 55 -6.61 -12.91 6.66
CA HIS A 55 -6.05 -13.67 7.79
C HIS A 55 -6.53 -13.11 9.15
N PRO A 56 -6.99 -13.94 10.10
CA PRO A 56 -7.58 -13.48 11.37
C PRO A 56 -6.64 -12.61 12.24
N ASN A 57 -5.34 -12.91 12.22
CA ASN A 57 -4.33 -12.14 12.95
C ASN A 57 -3.86 -10.86 12.23
N VAL A 58 -4.40 -10.54 11.04
CA VAL A 58 -4.05 -9.33 10.30
C VAL A 58 -5.17 -8.30 10.44
N ILE A 59 -4.86 -7.18 11.11
CA ILE A 59 -5.82 -6.07 11.30
C ILE A 59 -6.06 -5.33 9.99
N ARG A 60 -4.97 -5.11 9.25
CA ARG A 60 -4.97 -4.41 7.96
C ARG A 60 -3.69 -4.65 7.20
N VAL A 61 -3.82 -4.73 5.87
CA VAL A 61 -2.69 -4.56 4.95
C VAL A 61 -2.79 -3.17 4.33
N VAL A 62 -1.68 -2.46 4.36
CA VAL A 62 -1.54 -1.12 3.78
C VAL A 62 -0.41 -1.11 2.76
N ALA A 63 -0.47 -0.23 1.77
CA ALA A 63 0.48 -0.21 0.66
C ALA A 63 1.39 1.02 0.70
N LEU A 64 2.71 0.81 0.55
CA LEU A 64 3.65 1.89 0.25
C LEU A 64 3.66 2.21 -1.25
N SER A 65 3.94 3.46 -1.63
CA SER A 65 4.02 3.83 -3.04
C SER A 65 5.31 3.35 -3.72
N GLY A 66 6.37 3.06 -2.97
CA GLY A 66 7.58 2.37 -3.45
C GLY A 66 8.39 3.10 -4.53
N GLY A 67 8.07 4.36 -4.81
CA GLY A 67 8.67 5.14 -5.91
C GLY A 67 7.73 5.38 -7.09
N TYR A 68 6.53 4.79 -7.11
CA TYR A 68 5.48 5.20 -8.05
C TYR A 68 5.03 6.64 -7.78
N SER A 69 4.62 7.34 -8.83
CA SER A 69 3.87 8.60 -8.70
C SER A 69 2.56 8.35 -7.95
N ARG A 70 1.98 9.39 -7.35
CA ARG A 70 0.68 9.28 -6.65
C ARG A 70 -0.39 8.68 -7.57
N ASP A 71 -0.48 9.17 -8.80
CA ASP A 71 -1.49 8.71 -9.77
C ASP A 71 -1.30 7.23 -10.13
N LYS A 72 -0.07 6.80 -10.41
CA LYS A 72 0.19 5.39 -10.74
C LYS A 72 -0.03 4.47 -9.54
N ALA A 73 0.37 4.91 -8.35
CA ALA A 73 0.12 4.16 -7.12
C ALA A 73 -1.37 4.03 -6.84
N ASN A 74 -2.16 5.11 -7.04
CA ASN A 74 -3.62 5.09 -6.91
C ASN A 74 -4.26 4.13 -7.93
N GLU A 75 -3.85 4.19 -9.20
CA GLU A 75 -4.34 3.28 -10.25
C GLU A 75 -4.14 1.81 -9.84
N LEU A 76 -2.91 1.42 -9.49
CA LEU A 76 -2.60 0.05 -9.10
C LEU A 76 -3.30 -0.37 -7.80
N LEU A 77 -3.47 0.57 -6.85
CA LEU A 77 -4.16 0.30 -5.59
C LEU A 77 -5.64 -0.05 -5.78
N LYS A 78 -6.30 0.50 -6.82
CA LYS A 78 -7.70 0.21 -7.13
C LYS A 78 -7.94 -1.22 -7.64
N GLU A 79 -6.91 -1.88 -8.15
CA GLU A 79 -6.95 -3.27 -8.60
C GLU A 79 -6.88 -4.29 -7.43
N ASN A 80 -6.71 -3.81 -6.19
CA ASN A 80 -6.46 -4.65 -5.03
C ASN A 80 -7.56 -4.48 -3.97
N GLU A 81 -8.43 -5.48 -3.86
CA GLU A 81 -9.51 -5.56 -2.89
C GLU A 81 -8.98 -5.53 -1.46
N GLY A 82 -9.60 -4.71 -0.61
CA GLY A 82 -9.24 -4.57 0.81
C GLY A 82 -7.89 -3.88 1.11
N LEU A 83 -7.05 -3.64 0.10
CA LEU A 83 -5.76 -2.95 0.26
C LEU A 83 -5.94 -1.43 0.29
N ILE A 84 -5.34 -0.75 1.27
CA ILE A 84 -5.44 0.72 1.42
C ILE A 84 -4.05 1.38 1.38
N ALA A 85 -3.99 2.67 1.08
CA ALA A 85 -2.71 3.38 0.99
C ALA A 85 -2.07 3.66 2.38
N SER A 86 -0.74 3.64 2.42
CA SER A 86 0.11 4.22 3.47
C SER A 86 1.28 4.95 2.80
N PHE A 87 0.93 6.03 2.10
CA PHE A 87 1.87 6.81 1.30
C PHE A 87 2.54 7.90 2.13
N SER A 88 3.87 8.05 1.97
CA SER A 88 4.66 9.12 2.57
C SER A 88 4.97 10.20 1.55
N ARG A 89 6.05 10.05 0.77
CA ARG A 89 6.45 11.02 -0.27
C ARG A 89 5.32 11.30 -1.26
N ALA A 90 4.63 10.25 -1.72
CA ALA A 90 3.52 10.39 -2.67
C ALA A 90 2.34 11.22 -2.14
N LEU A 91 2.18 11.37 -0.81
CA LEU A 91 1.16 12.26 -0.23
C LEU A 91 1.53 13.75 -0.42
N VAL A 92 2.83 14.07 -0.39
CA VAL A 92 3.32 15.45 -0.29
C VAL A 92 4.15 15.91 -1.48
N THR A 93 4.21 15.12 -2.58
CA THR A 93 5.06 15.39 -3.74
C THR A 93 4.91 16.79 -4.33
N ASP A 94 3.68 17.34 -4.30
CA ASP A 94 3.37 18.64 -4.91
C ASP A 94 3.40 19.80 -3.90
N LEU A 95 3.83 19.53 -2.66
CA LEU A 95 3.89 20.52 -1.59
C LEU A 95 5.31 21.06 -1.44
N PHE A 96 5.45 22.39 -1.37
CA PHE A 96 6.74 23.05 -1.20
C PHE A 96 6.63 24.37 -0.42
N ALA A 97 7.72 24.78 0.22
CA ALA A 97 7.74 25.86 1.20
C ALA A 97 7.37 27.26 0.65
N GLY A 98 7.41 27.46 -0.67
CA GLY A 98 7.11 28.73 -1.33
C GLY A 98 5.64 28.93 -1.72
N GLN A 99 4.79 27.94 -1.49
CA GLN A 99 3.36 28.02 -1.80
C GLN A 99 2.65 29.03 -0.89
N SER A 100 1.60 29.66 -1.43
CA SER A 100 0.60 30.30 -0.57
C SER A 100 -0.10 29.24 0.30
N LYS A 101 -0.73 29.69 1.39
CA LYS A 101 -1.50 28.81 2.27
C LYS A 101 -2.62 28.11 1.47
N GLU A 102 -3.29 28.84 0.60
CA GLU A 102 -4.40 28.34 -0.21
C GLU A 102 -3.94 27.27 -1.21
N GLU A 103 -2.79 27.46 -1.86
CA GLU A 103 -2.21 26.45 -2.78
C GLU A 103 -1.77 25.19 -2.03
N PHE A 104 -1.14 25.35 -0.87
CA PHE A 104 -0.70 24.23 -0.03
C PHE A 104 -1.90 23.41 0.46
N ASP A 105 -2.91 24.06 1.04
CA ASP A 105 -4.10 23.40 1.58
C ASP A 105 -4.86 22.67 0.47
N LYS A 106 -4.99 23.31 -0.71
CA LYS A 106 -5.64 22.69 -1.87
C LYS A 106 -4.85 21.46 -2.35
N GLY A 107 -3.53 21.59 -2.51
CA GLY A 107 -2.69 20.47 -2.96
C GLY A 107 -2.75 19.27 -2.00
N LEU A 108 -2.76 19.53 -0.70
CA LEU A 108 -2.91 18.46 0.30
C LEU A 108 -4.30 17.83 0.27
N ALA A 109 -5.36 18.65 0.13
CA ALA A 109 -6.73 18.16 0.02
C ALA A 109 -6.91 17.24 -1.21
N ASP A 110 -6.44 17.68 -2.38
CA ASP A 110 -6.51 16.90 -3.62
C ASP A 110 -5.72 15.58 -3.51
N ALA A 111 -4.55 15.62 -2.85
CA ALA A 111 -3.75 14.42 -2.59
C ALA A 111 -4.48 13.45 -1.65
N VAL A 112 -5.03 13.93 -0.54
CA VAL A 112 -5.77 13.11 0.43
C VAL A 112 -7.02 12.51 -0.21
N GLU A 113 -7.79 13.30 -0.95
CA GLU A 113 -9.03 12.84 -1.59
C GLU A 113 -8.75 11.75 -2.63
N SER A 114 -7.76 11.93 -3.50
CA SER A 114 -7.42 10.94 -4.52
C SER A 114 -6.92 9.62 -3.92
N ILE A 115 -6.07 9.70 -2.88
CA ILE A 115 -5.56 8.52 -2.16
C ILE A 115 -6.68 7.80 -1.40
N TYR A 116 -7.56 8.56 -0.75
CA TYR A 116 -8.74 8.02 -0.08
C TYR A 116 -9.64 7.29 -1.08
N TYR A 117 -9.96 7.93 -2.21
CA TYR A 117 -10.82 7.36 -3.23
C TYR A 117 -10.25 6.02 -3.75
N ALA A 118 -8.95 5.96 -4.05
CA ALA A 118 -8.29 4.72 -4.49
C ALA A 118 -8.23 3.64 -3.40
N SER A 119 -8.19 4.05 -2.13
CA SER A 119 -8.18 3.13 -0.99
C SER A 119 -9.54 2.46 -0.76
N VAL A 120 -10.65 3.15 -1.04
CA VAL A 120 -12.01 2.65 -0.73
C VAL A 120 -12.85 2.25 -1.94
N ASN A 121 -12.52 2.72 -3.15
CA ASN A 121 -13.24 2.39 -4.38
C ASN A 121 -12.37 1.56 -5.32
N LYS A 122 -12.67 0.27 -5.42
CA LYS A 122 -11.96 -0.72 -6.26
C LYS A 122 -12.61 -0.84 -7.64
N ASN A 123 -11.87 -1.39 -8.60
CA ASN A 123 -12.32 -1.56 -9.99
C ASN A 123 -13.18 -2.81 -10.18
#